data_AF-A0A368CPR5-F1
#
_entry.id   AF-A0A368CPR5-F1
#
_cell.length_a   1.000
_cell.length_b   1.000
_cell.length_c   1.000
_cell.angle_alpha   90.00
_cell.angle_beta   90.00
_cell.angle_gamma   90.00
#
_symmetry.space_group_name_H-M   'P 1'
#
loop_
_entity.id
_entity.type
_entity.pdbx_description
1 polymer ?
#
loop_
_entity_poly.entity_id
_entity_poly.type
_entity_poly.pdbx_seq_one_letter_code
_entity_poly.pdbx_strand_id
1 'polypeptide(L)'
;DNLDTALELQERWPGVRLAVQAQSLVDGAKLSSLFSGMQVINPLQVAADAVVATAFGERVRGVLRLAEDNLLLTDYRIEPGDTMAGLSLAAVSGGYGLIPLQVTPLGQRKPIVLPNLERVLQPGDALVVMADLQALLAVENGTLAPPRWQLEVRGCRRNCNSFEAQVLLARYLALAPGEVSRYLETAAGPQRTDAIYQAPGRQLQQGLTRLGVECALLPAAQATA
;
A
#
# COMPACT_ATOMS: atom_id res chain seq x y z
N ASP A 1 4.55 39.26 0.95
CA ASP A 1 4.31 37.92 1.53
C ASP A 1 4.77 36.86 0.52
N ASN A 2 5.03 35.60 0.91
CA ASN A 2 5.39 34.53 -0.02
C ASN A 2 4.31 34.32 -1.09
N LEU A 3 3.05 34.56 -0.73
CA LEU A 3 1.92 34.50 -1.66
C LEU A 3 1.99 35.63 -2.70
N ASP A 4 2.25 36.87 -2.28
CA ASP A 4 2.36 38.02 -3.20
C ASP A 4 3.47 37.79 -4.24
N THR A 5 4.64 37.34 -3.79
CA THR A 5 5.76 37.01 -4.68
C THR A 5 5.40 35.90 -5.66
N ALA A 6 4.62 34.92 -5.21
CA ALA A 6 4.20 33.82 -6.08
C ALA A 6 3.20 34.27 -7.14
N LEU A 7 2.27 35.17 -6.80
CA LEU A 7 1.33 35.77 -7.75
C LEU A 7 2.07 36.60 -8.81
N GLU A 8 3.03 37.44 -8.39
CA GLU A 8 3.88 38.21 -9.32
C GLU A 8 4.67 37.29 -10.28
N LEU A 9 5.20 36.18 -9.76
CA LEU A 9 5.92 35.20 -10.58
C LEU A 9 4.99 34.47 -11.55
N GLN A 10 3.75 34.17 -11.15
CA GLN A 10 2.76 33.50 -11.99
C GLN A 10 2.24 34.43 -13.10
N GLU A 11 2.02 35.71 -12.81
CA GLU A 11 1.68 36.72 -13.82
C GLU A 11 2.79 36.85 -14.86
N ARG A 12 4.06 36.85 -14.41
CA ARG A 12 5.21 37.00 -15.29
C ARG A 12 5.56 35.72 -16.05
N TRP A 13 5.25 34.55 -15.49
CA TRP A 13 5.56 33.24 -16.06
C TRP A 13 4.40 32.24 -15.86
N PRO A 14 3.32 32.33 -16.68
CA PRO A 14 2.09 31.57 -16.47
C PRO A 14 2.24 30.04 -16.54
N GLY A 15 3.32 29.55 -17.17
CA GLY A 15 3.60 28.11 -17.30
C GLY A 15 4.42 27.50 -16.16
N VAL A 16 4.89 28.32 -15.20
CA VAL A 16 5.73 27.84 -14.08
C VAL A 16 4.85 27.23 -13.00
N ARG A 17 5.26 26.06 -12.49
CA ARG A 17 4.64 25.45 -11.33
C ARG A 17 5.31 25.95 -10.06
N LEU A 18 4.54 26.52 -9.14
CA LEU A 18 5.04 27.15 -7.92
C LEU A 18 4.60 26.35 -6.70
N ALA A 19 5.51 26.19 -5.73
CA ALA A 19 5.22 25.68 -4.40
C ALA A 19 5.44 26.81 -3.38
N VAL A 20 4.40 27.18 -2.64
CA VAL A 20 4.39 28.38 -1.79
C VAL A 20 4.11 28.00 -0.36
N GLN A 21 5.04 28.27 0.55
CA GLN A 21 4.80 28.12 1.98
C GLN A 21 4.09 29.36 2.51
N ALA A 22 2.92 29.19 3.15
CA ALA A 22 2.16 30.29 3.74
C ALA A 22 1.69 29.92 5.16
N GLN A 23 1.95 30.83 6.12
CA GLN A 23 1.74 30.57 7.55
C GLN A 23 0.31 30.90 8.05
N SER A 24 -0.48 31.66 7.27
CA SER A 24 -1.73 32.29 7.74
C SER A 24 -3.01 31.85 7.00
N LEU A 25 -2.93 30.89 6.08
CA LEU A 25 -4.09 30.57 5.24
C LEU A 25 -4.87 29.41 5.83
N VAL A 26 -6.07 29.74 6.32
CA VAL A 26 -7.03 28.80 6.95
C VAL A 26 -7.36 27.63 6.02
N ASP A 27 -7.23 27.80 4.69
CA ASP A 27 -7.46 26.74 3.70
C ASP A 27 -6.47 26.82 2.52
N GLY A 28 -5.26 26.25 2.67
CA GLY A 28 -4.29 26.15 1.56
C GLY A 28 -4.81 25.37 0.34
N ALA A 29 -5.75 24.43 0.55
CA ALA A 29 -6.42 23.69 -0.52
C ALA A 29 -7.34 24.57 -1.39
N LYS A 30 -8.12 25.48 -0.78
CA LYS A 30 -8.99 26.42 -1.52
C LYS A 30 -8.20 27.43 -2.32
N LEU A 31 -7.01 27.81 -1.88
CA LEU A 31 -6.14 28.70 -2.66
C LEU A 31 -5.41 27.95 -3.76
N SER A 32 -4.99 26.70 -3.52
CA SER A 32 -4.39 25.86 -4.57
C SER A 32 -5.40 25.57 -5.70
N SER A 33 -6.69 25.46 -5.40
CA SER A 33 -7.74 25.28 -6.43
C SER A 33 -8.08 26.55 -7.21
N LEU A 34 -7.78 27.73 -6.66
CA LEU A 34 -7.97 29.01 -7.36
C LEU A 34 -6.86 29.32 -8.38
N PHE A 35 -5.68 28.71 -8.21
CA PHE A 35 -4.51 28.99 -9.05
C PHE A 35 -3.97 27.72 -9.71
N SER A 36 -4.34 27.53 -10.97
CA SER A 36 -3.81 26.43 -11.80
C SER A 36 -2.28 26.54 -11.90
N GLY A 37 -1.57 25.55 -11.35
CA GLY A 37 -0.10 25.53 -11.35
C GLY A 37 0.56 26.04 -10.06
N MET A 38 -0.20 26.41 -9.03
CA MET A 38 0.37 26.81 -7.73
C MET A 38 -0.12 25.90 -6.60
N GLN A 39 0.80 25.36 -5.81
CA GLN A 39 0.51 24.56 -4.62
C GLN A 39 0.86 25.35 -3.37
N VAL A 40 -0.13 25.62 -2.52
CA VAL A 40 0.06 26.32 -1.25
C VAL A 40 0.20 25.30 -0.11
N ILE A 41 1.34 25.37 0.59
CA ILE A 41 1.69 24.50 1.71
C ILE A 41 1.48 25.29 3.01
N ASN A 42 0.53 24.84 3.82
CA ASN A 42 0.35 25.33 5.19
C ASN A 42 1.04 24.34 6.16
N PRO A 43 2.14 24.73 6.82
CA PRO A 43 2.85 23.85 7.76
C PRO A 43 1.99 23.38 8.95
N LEU A 44 1.00 24.18 9.38
CA LEU A 44 0.11 23.81 10.49
C LEU A 44 -0.83 22.66 10.11
N GLN A 45 -1.35 22.65 8.88
CA GLN A 45 -2.19 21.56 8.38
C GLN A 45 -1.38 20.26 8.23
N VAL A 46 -0.12 20.36 7.77
CA VAL A 46 0.78 19.20 7.66
C VAL A 46 1.18 18.67 9.04
N ALA A 47 1.37 19.56 10.03
CA ALA A 47 1.71 19.17 11.40
C ALA A 47 0.53 18.59 12.18
N ALA A 48 -0.71 18.97 11.87
CA ALA A 48 -1.89 18.53 12.61
C ALA A 48 -2.06 17.00 12.60
N ASP A 49 -1.95 16.36 11.45
CA ASP A 49 -2.08 14.90 11.34
C ASP A 49 -0.95 14.15 12.07
N ALA A 50 0.27 14.70 12.04
CA ALA A 50 1.38 14.16 12.83
C ALA A 50 1.11 14.28 14.34
N VAL A 51 0.59 15.43 14.80
CA VAL A 51 0.24 15.63 16.20
C VAL A 51 -0.84 14.64 16.64
N VAL A 52 -1.90 14.50 15.84
CA VAL A 52 -2.99 13.55 16.12
C VAL A 52 -2.46 12.11 16.16
N ALA A 53 -1.66 11.69 15.18
CA ALA A 53 -1.04 10.37 15.17
C ALA A 53 -0.15 10.15 16.40
N THR A 54 0.70 11.11 16.78
CA THR A 54 1.52 10.99 17.99
C THR A 54 0.68 10.92 19.27
N ALA A 55 -0.51 11.53 19.30
CA ALA A 55 -1.45 11.40 20.42
C ALA A 55 -2.07 10.00 20.50
N PHE A 56 -2.16 9.27 19.39
CA PHE A 56 -2.49 7.85 19.35
C PHE A 56 -1.30 6.94 19.70
N GLY A 57 -0.15 7.49 20.08
CA GLY A 57 1.05 6.72 20.44
C GLY A 57 1.96 6.40 19.25
N GLU A 58 1.62 6.87 18.05
CA GLU A 58 2.38 6.60 16.84
C GLU A 58 3.71 7.33 16.82
N ARG A 59 4.76 6.65 16.35
CA ARG A 59 6.09 7.25 16.21
C ARG A 59 6.29 7.81 14.81
N VAL A 60 5.71 8.98 14.58
CA VAL A 60 5.81 9.68 13.28
C VAL A 60 7.21 10.27 13.09
N ARG A 61 7.92 9.82 12.05
CA ARG A 61 9.21 10.39 11.60
C ARG A 61 9.04 11.69 10.81
N GLY A 62 7.92 11.84 10.11
CA GLY A 62 7.67 12.99 9.27
C GLY A 62 6.37 12.84 8.47
N VAL A 63 6.01 13.90 7.76
CA VAL A 63 4.80 13.96 6.93
C VAL A 63 5.20 14.29 5.50
N LEU A 64 4.68 13.53 4.56
CA LEU A 64 4.79 13.78 3.13
C LEU A 64 3.40 14.16 2.62
N ARG A 65 3.30 15.28 1.90
CA ARG A 65 2.05 15.64 1.23
C ARG A 65 2.12 15.20 -0.23
N LEU A 66 1.23 14.30 -0.63
CA LEU A 66 1.10 13.85 -2.01
C LEU A 66 -0.25 14.33 -2.56
N ALA A 67 -0.20 15.26 -3.50
CA ALA A 67 -1.38 16.00 -3.95
C ALA A 67 -2.12 16.66 -2.77
N GLU A 68 -3.34 16.21 -2.46
CA GLU A 68 -4.15 16.73 -1.36
C GLU A 68 -4.03 15.90 -0.07
N ASP A 69 -3.43 14.71 -0.14
CA ASP A 69 -3.37 13.77 0.98
C ASP A 69 -2.07 13.92 1.79
N ASN A 70 -2.20 13.85 3.11
CA ASN A 70 -1.06 13.77 4.03
C ASN A 70 -0.75 12.30 4.32
N LEU A 71 0.47 11.90 4.00
CA LEU A 71 1.02 10.59 4.29
C LEU A 71 2.04 10.72 5.42
N LEU A 72 1.81 9.97 6.48
CA LEU A 72 2.63 9.89 7.67
C LEU A 72 3.67 8.79 7.49
N LEU A 73 4.93 9.12 7.71
CA LEU A 73 6.00 8.14 7.81
C LEU A 73 6.11 7.70 9.26
N THR A 74 5.73 6.45 9.55
CA THR A 74 5.54 5.98 10.93
C THR A 74 6.41 4.76 11.23
N ASP A 75 7.01 4.76 12.41
CA ASP A 75 7.78 3.64 12.95
C ASP A 75 6.94 2.77 13.87
N TYR A 76 6.87 1.48 13.53
CA TYR A 76 6.33 0.44 14.39
C TYR A 76 7.44 -0.45 14.92
N ARG A 77 7.25 -0.88 16.16
CA ARG A 77 7.91 -2.06 16.69
C ARG A 77 6.81 -3.06 16.98
N ILE A 78 6.80 -4.19 16.27
CA ILE A 78 5.74 -5.18 16.40
C ILE A 78 5.86 -5.82 17.79
N GLU A 79 4.85 -5.66 18.63
CA GLU A 79 4.76 -6.28 19.94
C GLU A 79 3.92 -7.58 19.89
N PRO A 80 4.12 -8.50 20.86
CA PRO A 80 3.24 -9.66 20.98
C PRO A 80 1.80 -9.21 21.26
N GLY A 81 0.86 -9.63 20.40
CA GLY A 81 -0.55 -9.26 20.53
C GLY A 81 -0.96 -8.04 19.70
N ASP A 82 -0.02 -7.37 19.04
CA ASP A 82 -0.35 -6.30 18.08
C ASP A 82 -1.23 -6.81 16.94
N THR A 83 -2.06 -5.91 16.43
CA THR A 83 -3.00 -6.19 15.33
C THR A 83 -2.30 -6.58 14.03
N MET A 84 -1.04 -6.20 13.87
CA MET A 84 -0.20 -6.56 12.73
C MET A 84 0.65 -7.84 12.92
N ALA A 85 0.76 -8.35 14.15
CA ALA A 85 1.60 -9.51 14.43
C ALA A 85 1.04 -10.77 13.71
N GLY A 86 1.92 -11.49 13.00
CA GLY A 86 1.52 -12.69 12.25
C GLY A 86 0.84 -12.40 10.91
N LEU A 87 0.58 -11.14 10.55
CA LEU A 87 0.08 -10.78 9.23
C LEU A 87 1.22 -10.71 8.21
N SER A 88 0.91 -11.06 6.95
CA SER A 88 1.80 -10.76 5.83
C SER A 88 1.78 -9.26 5.51
N LEU A 89 2.87 -8.74 4.95
CA LEU A 89 2.94 -7.36 4.48
C LEU A 89 1.89 -7.06 3.39
N ALA A 90 1.48 -8.07 2.62
CA ALA A 90 0.35 -8.03 1.72
C ALA A 90 -0.96 -7.73 2.46
N ALA A 91 -1.20 -8.37 3.60
CA ALA A 91 -2.39 -8.14 4.42
C ALA A 91 -2.34 -6.80 5.14
N VAL A 92 -1.17 -6.42 5.67
CA VAL A 92 -0.97 -5.10 6.26
C VAL A 92 -1.23 -4.00 5.23
N SER A 93 -0.74 -4.18 4.00
CA SER A 93 -0.94 -3.18 2.96
C SER A 93 -2.35 -3.14 2.40
N GLY A 94 -2.92 -4.29 2.04
CA GLY A 94 -4.24 -4.34 1.44
C GLY A 94 -5.41 -4.25 2.43
N GLY A 95 -5.18 -4.63 3.69
CA GLY A 95 -6.20 -4.68 4.73
C GLY A 95 -6.26 -3.42 5.58
N TYR A 96 -5.10 -2.86 5.97
CA TYR A 96 -5.04 -1.58 6.70
C TYR A 96 -4.78 -0.37 5.80
N GLY A 97 -4.29 -0.56 4.57
CA GLY A 97 -3.91 0.56 3.69
C GLY A 97 -2.49 1.09 3.94
N LEU A 98 -1.67 0.38 4.73
CA LEU A 98 -0.29 0.79 4.98
C LEU A 98 0.60 0.54 3.75
N ILE A 99 1.67 1.31 3.59
CA ILE A 99 2.69 1.09 2.55
C ILE A 99 4.01 0.73 3.26
N PRO A 100 4.37 -0.56 3.34
CA PRO A 100 5.62 -0.99 3.95
C PRO A 100 6.82 -0.49 3.15
N LEU A 101 7.67 0.33 3.78
CA LEU A 101 8.89 0.85 3.16
C LEU A 101 10.12 0.08 3.60
N GLN A 102 10.19 -0.30 4.87
CA GLN A 102 11.35 -1.00 5.43
C GLN A 102 10.90 -1.96 6.53
N VAL A 103 11.52 -3.14 6.58
CA VAL A 103 11.43 -4.04 7.74
C VAL A 103 12.84 -4.38 8.22
N THR A 104 13.07 -4.25 9.52
CA THR A 104 14.28 -4.71 10.18
C THR A 104 13.90 -5.88 11.09
N PRO A 105 14.25 -7.11 10.71
CA PRO A 105 13.88 -8.27 11.51
C PRO A 105 14.54 -8.26 12.88
N LEU A 106 13.90 -8.87 13.88
CA LEU A 106 14.49 -8.98 15.21
C LEU A 106 15.91 -9.58 15.15
N GLY A 107 16.88 -8.91 15.79
CA GLY A 107 18.28 -9.32 15.83
C GLY A 107 19.11 -8.97 14.59
N GLN A 108 18.49 -8.42 13.54
CA GLN A 108 19.22 -7.93 12.37
C GLN A 108 19.50 -6.43 12.49
N ARG A 109 20.67 -6.01 11.99
CA ARG A 109 21.05 -4.58 11.96
C ARG A 109 20.71 -3.89 10.64
N LYS A 110 20.62 -4.64 9.55
CA LYS A 110 20.40 -4.08 8.21
C LYS A 110 18.91 -4.14 7.86
N PRO A 111 18.26 -3.01 7.56
CA PRO A 111 16.88 -3.01 7.11
C PRO A 111 16.75 -3.62 5.71
N ILE A 112 15.65 -4.33 5.48
CA ILE A 112 15.18 -4.74 4.16
C ILE A 112 14.31 -3.60 3.63
N VAL A 113 14.81 -2.89 2.63
CA VAL A 113 14.10 -1.80 1.96
C VAL A 113 13.21 -2.36 0.86
N LEU A 114 11.99 -1.84 0.75
CA LEU A 114 10.93 -2.34 -0.14
C LEU A 114 10.76 -3.87 0.02
N PRO A 115 10.40 -4.33 1.23
CA PRO A 115 10.28 -5.74 1.53
C PRO A 115 9.23 -6.42 0.64
N ASN A 116 9.43 -7.71 0.38
CA ASN A 116 8.45 -8.51 -0.32
C ASN A 116 7.15 -8.61 0.50
N LEU A 117 6.00 -8.42 -0.15
CA LEU A 117 4.68 -8.45 0.46
C LEU A 117 4.31 -9.81 1.08
N GLU A 118 4.98 -10.89 0.65
CA GLU A 118 4.78 -12.24 1.19
C GLU A 118 5.37 -12.41 2.59
N ARG A 119 6.23 -11.49 3.04
CA ARG A 119 6.86 -11.56 4.36
C ARG A 119 5.80 -11.44 5.46
N VAL A 120 5.84 -12.37 6.42
CA VAL A 120 5.04 -12.32 7.64
C VAL A 120 5.79 -11.54 8.72
N LEU A 121 5.10 -10.58 9.34
CA LEU A 121 5.62 -9.81 10.47
C LEU A 121 5.67 -10.66 11.72
N GLN A 122 6.80 -10.60 12.42
CA GLN A 122 7.01 -11.31 13.69
C GLN A 122 7.12 -10.31 14.85
N PRO A 123 6.69 -10.68 16.06
CA PRO A 123 6.98 -9.89 17.25
C PRO A 123 8.48 -9.58 17.37
N GLY A 124 8.80 -8.31 17.62
CA GLY A 124 10.16 -7.77 17.69
C GLY A 124 10.67 -7.17 16.39
N ASP A 125 10.02 -7.40 15.25
CA ASP A 125 10.37 -6.72 14.00
C ASP A 125 10.14 -5.20 14.12
N ALA A 126 11.04 -4.41 13.53
CA ALA A 126 10.82 -2.98 13.36
C ALA A 126 10.36 -2.71 11.93
N LEU A 127 9.25 -1.99 11.78
CA LEU A 127 8.59 -1.72 10.51
C LEU A 127 8.50 -0.21 10.32
N VAL A 128 8.85 0.27 9.13
CA VAL A 128 8.63 1.65 8.71
C VAL A 128 7.59 1.63 7.60
N VAL A 129 6.48 2.35 7.80
CA VAL A 129 5.38 2.45 6.83
C VAL A 129 5.11 3.89 6.45
N MET A 130 4.49 4.04 5.29
CA MET A 130 3.80 5.26 4.90
C MET A 130 2.29 4.99 4.92
N ALA A 131 1.51 5.91 5.50
CA ALA A 131 0.07 5.70 5.70
C ALA A 131 -0.65 7.03 5.84
N ASP A 132 -1.93 7.08 5.47
CA ASP A 132 -2.79 8.19 5.90
C ASP A 132 -3.26 7.97 7.35
N LEU A 133 -3.93 8.97 7.92
CA LEU A 133 -4.43 8.89 9.29
C LEU A 133 -5.50 7.79 9.48
N GLN A 134 -6.31 7.50 8.46
CA GLN A 134 -7.36 6.48 8.57
C GLN A 134 -6.77 5.08 8.66
N ALA A 135 -5.69 4.81 7.93
CA ALA A 135 -4.97 3.56 7.98
C ALA A 135 -4.33 3.33 9.36
N LEU A 136 -3.72 4.35 9.98
CA LEU A 136 -3.19 4.25 11.35
C LEU A 136 -4.32 3.97 12.36
N LEU A 137 -5.46 4.67 12.25
CA LEU A 137 -6.63 4.41 13.09
C LEU A 137 -7.19 2.98 12.90
N ALA A 138 -7.14 2.43 11.69
CA ALA A 138 -7.58 1.08 11.44
C ALA A 138 -6.66 0.05 12.11
N VAL A 139 -5.35 0.30 12.15
CA VAL A 139 -4.38 -0.53 12.87
C VAL A 139 -4.66 -0.52 14.36
N GLU A 140 -4.82 0.65 14.96
CA GLU A 140 -5.13 0.81 16.41
C GLU A 140 -6.44 0.12 16.79
N ASN A 141 -7.47 0.24 15.96
CA ASN A 141 -8.76 -0.42 16.19
C ASN A 141 -8.79 -1.89 15.77
N GLY A 142 -7.70 -2.44 15.22
CA GLY A 142 -7.65 -3.81 14.70
C GLY A 142 -8.62 -4.08 13.55
N THR A 143 -9.06 -3.05 12.83
CA THR A 143 -10.07 -3.14 11.77
C THR A 143 -9.43 -3.52 10.43
N LEU A 144 -9.12 -4.80 10.26
CA LEU A 144 -8.51 -5.32 9.03
C LEU A 144 -9.58 -5.54 7.94
N ALA A 145 -9.48 -4.84 6.82
CA ALA A 145 -10.37 -5.10 5.69
C ALA A 145 -10.05 -6.46 5.03
N PRO A 146 -11.05 -7.29 4.69
CA PRO A 146 -10.80 -8.59 4.07
C PRO A 146 -10.34 -8.44 2.61
N PRO A 147 -9.65 -9.45 2.04
CA PRO A 147 -9.32 -9.48 0.63
C PRO A 147 -10.58 -9.52 -0.24
N ARG A 148 -10.56 -8.81 -1.37
CA ARG A 148 -11.74 -8.62 -2.26
C ARG A 148 -11.44 -8.90 -3.74
N TRP A 149 -10.29 -9.49 -4.04
CA TRP A 149 -9.88 -9.82 -5.40
C TRP A 149 -9.62 -11.30 -5.51
N GLN A 150 -9.74 -11.87 -6.69
CA GLN A 150 -9.39 -13.27 -6.96
C GLN A 150 -8.75 -13.35 -8.33
N LEU A 151 -7.89 -14.34 -8.52
CA LEU A 151 -7.30 -14.61 -9.81
C LEU A 151 -8.14 -15.67 -10.53
N GLU A 152 -8.59 -15.37 -11.74
CA GLU A 152 -9.20 -16.33 -12.65
C GLU A 152 -8.13 -16.83 -13.63
N VAL A 153 -7.81 -18.12 -13.57
CA VAL A 153 -6.88 -18.81 -14.48
C VAL A 153 -7.70 -19.53 -15.55
N ARG A 154 -7.45 -19.21 -16.81
CA ARG A 154 -8.23 -19.69 -17.96
C ARG A 154 -7.52 -20.76 -18.77
N GLY A 155 -6.20 -20.83 -18.68
CA GLY A 155 -5.41 -21.77 -19.45
C GLY A 155 -3.91 -21.57 -19.29
N CYS A 156 -3.17 -22.51 -19.87
CA CYS A 156 -1.73 -22.46 -20.01
C CYS A 156 -1.38 -22.54 -21.50
N ARG A 157 -0.53 -21.64 -21.98
CA ARG A 157 -0.01 -21.71 -23.35
C ARG A 157 0.91 -22.93 -23.50
N ARG A 158 1.19 -23.33 -24.75
CA ARG A 158 2.06 -24.49 -25.06
C ARG A 158 3.43 -24.45 -24.39
N ASN A 159 3.99 -23.26 -24.15
CA ASN A 159 5.30 -23.06 -23.53
C ASN A 159 5.19 -22.62 -22.07
N CYS A 160 4.06 -22.89 -21.41
CA CYS A 160 3.86 -22.53 -20.01
C CYS A 160 4.81 -23.30 -19.11
N ASN A 161 5.52 -22.58 -18.23
CA ASN A 161 6.30 -23.21 -17.18
C ASN A 161 5.40 -23.53 -15.97
N SER A 162 4.73 -24.69 -16.01
CA SER A 162 3.74 -25.09 -15.01
C SER A 162 4.34 -25.20 -13.60
N PHE A 163 5.57 -25.69 -13.46
CA PHE A 163 6.23 -25.82 -12.17
C PHE A 163 6.50 -24.46 -11.53
N GLU A 164 7.10 -23.52 -12.28
CA GLU A 164 7.33 -22.15 -11.77
C GLU A 164 6.01 -21.43 -11.47
N ALA A 165 4.97 -21.66 -12.29
CA ALA A 165 3.65 -21.10 -12.06
C ALA A 165 3.03 -21.63 -10.75
N GLN A 166 3.18 -22.92 -10.45
CA GLN A 166 2.75 -23.51 -9.18
C GLN A 166 3.54 -22.92 -8.01
N VAL A 167 4.86 -22.79 -8.12
CA VAL A 167 5.68 -22.16 -7.06
C VAL A 167 5.23 -20.72 -6.81
N LEU A 168 4.94 -19.96 -7.86
CA LEU A 168 4.48 -18.58 -7.74
C LEU A 168 3.10 -18.49 -7.09
N LEU A 169 2.16 -19.35 -7.49
CA LEU A 169 0.83 -19.44 -6.89
C LEU A 169 0.91 -19.80 -5.39
N ALA A 170 1.68 -20.83 -5.06
CA ALA A 170 1.86 -21.29 -3.67
C ALA A 170 2.37 -20.16 -2.77
N ARG A 171 3.34 -19.38 -3.27
CA ARG A 171 3.96 -18.29 -2.52
C ARG A 171 2.99 -17.14 -2.23
N TYR A 172 2.23 -16.68 -3.23
CA TYR A 172 1.30 -15.57 -3.08
C TYR A 172 -0.01 -15.94 -2.37
N LEU A 173 -0.45 -17.20 -2.47
CA LEU A 173 -1.67 -17.70 -1.83
C LEU A 173 -1.40 -18.30 -0.43
N ALA A 174 -0.13 -18.39 -0.03
CA ALA A 174 0.30 -19.07 1.21
C ALA A 174 -0.23 -20.52 1.30
N LEU A 175 -0.22 -21.24 0.17
CA LEU A 175 -0.66 -22.63 0.05
C LEU A 175 0.51 -23.56 -0.26
N ALA A 176 0.37 -24.86 -0.01
CA ALA A 176 1.38 -25.83 -0.43
C ALA A 176 1.38 -26.00 -1.97
N PRO A 177 2.54 -26.29 -2.61
CA PRO A 177 2.62 -26.51 -4.06
C PRO A 177 1.65 -27.57 -4.60
N GLY A 178 1.34 -28.60 -3.81
CA GLY A 178 0.36 -29.63 -4.20
C GLY A 178 -1.08 -29.10 -4.29
N GLU A 179 -1.44 -28.13 -3.45
CA GLU A 179 -2.80 -27.59 -3.38
C GLU A 179 -3.09 -26.61 -4.52
N VAL A 180 -2.06 -25.95 -5.06
CA VAL A 180 -2.23 -24.96 -6.12
C VAL A 180 -2.28 -25.55 -7.53
N SER A 181 -1.93 -26.83 -7.69
CA SER A 181 -1.98 -27.52 -8.99
C SER A 181 -3.37 -27.47 -9.62
N ARG A 182 -4.42 -27.56 -8.79
CA ARG A 182 -5.83 -27.42 -9.20
C ARG A 182 -6.14 -26.15 -9.97
N TYR A 183 -5.42 -25.05 -9.72
CA TYR A 183 -5.66 -23.77 -10.40
C TYR A 183 -5.15 -23.76 -11.84
N LEU A 184 -4.24 -24.67 -12.21
CA LEU A 184 -3.74 -24.80 -13.58
C LEU A 184 -4.55 -25.83 -14.39
N GLU A 185 -5.36 -26.65 -13.72
CA GLU A 185 -6.22 -27.67 -14.33
C GLU A 185 -7.50 -27.05 -14.93
N THR A 186 -7.35 -26.45 -16.10
CA THR A 186 -8.38 -25.65 -16.77
C THR A 186 -9.19 -26.42 -17.82
N ALA A 187 -9.01 -27.74 -17.92
CA ALA A 187 -9.72 -28.58 -18.89
C ALA A 187 -11.24 -28.56 -18.72
N ALA A 188 -11.72 -28.42 -17.48
CA ALA A 188 -13.14 -28.33 -17.13
C ALA A 188 -13.68 -26.88 -17.14
N GLY A 189 -12.84 -25.89 -17.44
CA GLY A 189 -13.16 -24.47 -17.42
C GLY A 189 -12.19 -23.62 -16.58
N PRO A 190 -12.39 -22.30 -16.52
CA PRO A 190 -11.54 -21.40 -15.74
C PRO A 190 -11.59 -21.72 -14.24
N GLN A 191 -10.42 -21.69 -13.61
CA GLN A 191 -10.24 -21.90 -12.18
C GLN A 191 -10.12 -20.56 -11.46
N ARG A 192 -10.62 -20.46 -10.22
CA ARG A 192 -10.56 -19.23 -9.42
C ARG A 192 -9.87 -19.49 -8.10
N THR A 193 -8.94 -18.61 -7.74
CA THR A 193 -8.26 -18.66 -6.44
C THR A 193 -9.18 -18.19 -5.33
N ASP A 194 -8.79 -18.48 -4.09
CA ASP A 194 -9.35 -17.79 -2.93
C ASP A 194 -9.05 -16.29 -3.01
N ALA A 195 -9.75 -15.51 -2.17
CA ALA A 195 -9.63 -14.07 -2.18
C ALA A 195 -8.24 -13.60 -1.73
N ILE A 196 -7.65 -12.68 -2.49
CA ILE A 196 -6.36 -12.03 -2.29
C ILE A 196 -6.52 -10.50 -2.28
N TYR A 197 -5.56 -9.80 -1.69
CA TYR A 197 -5.45 -8.35 -1.81
C TYR A 197 -5.02 -7.93 -3.22
N GLN A 198 -5.41 -6.72 -3.63
CA GLN A 198 -5.24 -6.27 -5.00
C GLN A 198 -3.77 -6.19 -5.44
N ALA A 199 -2.91 -5.57 -4.63
CA ALA A 199 -1.50 -5.36 -4.95
C ALA A 199 -0.74 -6.70 -5.16
N PRO A 200 -0.75 -7.65 -4.21
CA PRO A 200 -0.16 -8.97 -4.44
C PRO A 200 -0.85 -9.72 -5.59
N GLY A 201 -2.17 -9.60 -5.76
CA GLY A 201 -2.90 -10.18 -6.89
C GLY A 201 -2.43 -9.66 -8.26
N ARG A 202 -2.12 -8.36 -8.37
CA ARG A 202 -1.56 -7.75 -9.59
C ARG A 202 -0.16 -8.28 -9.90
N GLN A 203 0.69 -8.40 -8.88
CA GLN A 203 2.04 -8.95 -9.06
C GLN A 203 1.99 -10.42 -9.47
N LEU A 204 1.11 -11.20 -8.84
CA LEU A 204 0.86 -12.61 -9.19
C LEU A 204 0.38 -12.73 -10.64
N GLN A 205 -0.63 -11.94 -11.05
CA GLN A 205 -1.13 -11.93 -12.43
C GLN A 205 0.00 -11.64 -13.43
N GLN A 206 0.82 -10.62 -13.17
CA GLN A 206 1.95 -10.27 -14.04
C GLN A 206 2.99 -11.38 -14.13
N GLY A 207 3.35 -11.99 -13.00
CA GLY A 207 4.31 -13.09 -12.96
C GLY A 207 3.80 -14.32 -13.73
N LEU A 208 2.55 -14.73 -13.49
CA LEU A 208 1.93 -15.85 -14.20
C LEU A 208 1.80 -15.60 -15.70
N THR A 209 1.45 -14.37 -16.10
CA THR A 209 1.38 -14.00 -17.52
C THR A 209 2.75 -14.15 -18.20
N ARG A 210 3.85 -13.78 -17.52
CA ARG A 210 5.22 -13.96 -18.03
C ARG A 210 5.60 -15.44 -18.18
N LEU A 211 5.04 -16.29 -17.33
CA LEU A 211 5.23 -17.75 -17.38
C LEU A 211 4.31 -18.46 -18.39
N GLY A 212 3.51 -17.71 -19.15
CA GLY A 212 2.63 -18.27 -20.19
C GLY A 212 1.28 -18.78 -19.68
N VAL A 213 0.88 -18.41 -18.46
CA VAL A 213 -0.45 -18.66 -17.91
C VAL A 213 -1.39 -17.54 -18.34
N GLU A 214 -2.58 -17.91 -18.77
CA GLU A 214 -3.63 -16.97 -19.16
C GLU A 214 -4.54 -16.73 -17.95
N CYS A 215 -4.40 -15.56 -17.33
CA CYS A 215 -5.14 -15.23 -16.11
C CYS A 215 -5.54 -13.75 -16.04
N ALA A 216 -6.60 -13.47 -15.28
CA ALA A 216 -7.07 -12.12 -15.01
C ALA A 216 -7.38 -11.94 -13.53
N LEU A 217 -7.02 -10.77 -12.97
CA LEU A 217 -7.43 -10.39 -11.62
C LEU A 217 -8.82 -9.76 -11.68
N LEU A 218 -9.77 -10.32 -10.93
CA LEU A 218 -11.17 -9.92 -10.90
C LEU A 218 -11.60 -9.59 -9.46
N PRO A 219 -12.61 -8.74 -9.25
CA PRO A 219 -13.25 -8.63 -7.95
C PRO A 219 -13.79 -10.01 -7.53
N ALA A 220 -13.52 -10.40 -6.28
CA ALA A 220 -14.13 -11.58 -5.69
C ALA A 220 -15.62 -11.27 -5.47
N ALA A 221 -16.49 -12.20 -5.85
CA ALA A 221 -17.89 -12.10 -5.46
C ALA A 221 -17.94 -12.09 -3.93
N GLN A 222 -18.59 -11.10 -3.33
CA GLN A 222 -18.76 -11.06 -1.88
C GLN A 222 -19.47 -12.34 -1.48
N ALA A 223 -18.82 -13.18 -0.67
CA ALA A 223 -19.52 -14.24 0.03
C ALA A 223 -20.55 -13.54 0.91
N THR A 224 -21.82 -13.64 0.57
CA THR A 224 -22.92 -13.34 1.49
C THR A 224 -22.69 -14.20 2.73
N ALA A 225 -22.45 -13.53 3.86
CA ALA A 225 -22.21 -14.14 5.16
C ALA A 225 -23.33 -15.10 5.57
#